data_AF-A0A954V1Z3-F1
#
_entry.id   AF-A0A954V1Z3-F1
#
_cell.length_a   1.000
_cell.length_b   1.000
_cell.length_c   1.000
_cell.angle_alpha   90.00
_cell.angle_beta   90.00
_cell.angle_gamma   90.00
#
_symmetry.space_group_name_H-M   'P 1'
#
loop_
_entity.id
_entity.type
_entity.pdbx_description
1 polymer ?
#
loop_
_entity_poly.entity_id
_entity_poly.type
_entity_poly.pdbx_seq_one_letter_code
_entity_poly.pdbx_strand_id
1 'polypeptide(L)'
;PLGSNRSFVQSWRVRDLQSALPDGLRGRSPAIGEKLFVEATCAQCHKFKGRGGAVGPDLHGVLGRHKGQYVDVLREMLDPSHKVDAKYAVRIVYTTAGKVISGVVTREDNQEIAIVANPEDPKPLTIKRTDIDEIVQSSKSLMPKALLDRFSKDEILELIAYITQP
;
A
#
# COMPACT_ATOMS: atom_id res chain seq x y z
N PRO A 1 1.33 -13.15 -9.31
CA PRO A 1 -0.09 -13.25 -8.91
C PRO A 1 -0.25 -13.02 -7.41
N LEU A 2 -0.92 -11.93 -7.01
CA LEU A 2 -1.43 -11.68 -5.65
C LEU A 2 -1.62 -12.98 -4.86
N GLY A 3 -0.68 -13.23 -3.94
CA GLY A 3 -0.30 -14.56 -3.48
C GLY A 3 -1.19 -15.09 -2.38
N SER A 4 -2.30 -15.72 -2.76
CA SER A 4 -3.02 -16.69 -1.93
C SER A 4 -4.03 -17.46 -2.78
N ASN A 5 -4.08 -18.80 -2.64
CA ASN A 5 -5.09 -19.68 -3.27
C ASN A 5 -6.51 -19.49 -2.66
N ARG A 6 -6.77 -18.32 -2.07
CA ARG A 6 -8.03 -17.98 -1.41
C ARG A 6 -9.11 -17.71 -2.45
N SER A 7 -10.32 -18.17 -2.15
CA SER A 7 -11.49 -17.86 -2.95
C SER A 7 -11.86 -16.39 -2.78
N PHE A 8 -12.50 -15.83 -3.81
CA PHE A 8 -13.13 -14.51 -3.71
C PHE A 8 -14.20 -14.53 -2.61
N VAL A 9 -14.24 -13.48 -1.79
CA VAL A 9 -15.24 -13.27 -0.74
C VAL A 9 -16.22 -12.19 -1.19
N GLN A 10 -15.73 -10.96 -1.32
CA GLN A 10 -16.53 -9.80 -1.71
C GLN A 10 -15.61 -8.62 -2.06
N SER A 11 -16.06 -7.73 -2.96
CA SER A 11 -15.45 -6.40 -3.10
C SER A 11 -15.87 -5.48 -1.97
N TRP A 12 -15.03 -5.39 -0.95
CA TRP A 12 -15.30 -4.68 0.29
C TRP A 12 -15.38 -3.17 0.10
N ARG A 13 -16.36 -2.55 0.75
CA ARG A 13 -16.50 -1.10 0.87
C ARG A 13 -16.37 -0.68 2.32
N VAL A 14 -15.98 0.57 2.55
CA VAL A 14 -15.88 1.15 3.90
C VAL A 14 -17.16 0.91 4.72
N ARG A 15 -18.33 1.10 4.10
CA ARG A 15 -19.65 0.90 4.75
C ARG A 15 -19.91 -0.51 5.26
N ASP A 16 -19.26 -1.52 4.69
CA ASP A 16 -19.45 -2.92 5.06
C ASP A 16 -18.74 -3.28 6.39
N LEU A 17 -17.74 -2.48 6.75
CA LEU A 17 -16.82 -2.72 7.88
C LEU A 17 -16.85 -1.60 8.93
N GLN A 18 -17.21 -0.36 8.56
CA GLN A 18 -17.12 0.81 9.43
C GLN A 18 -17.91 0.69 10.74
N SER A 19 -19.05 -0.01 10.72
CA SER A 19 -19.89 -0.19 11.92
C SER A 19 -19.26 -1.11 12.97
N ALA A 20 -18.24 -1.88 12.59
CA ALA A 20 -17.48 -2.71 13.50
C ALA A 20 -16.29 -1.97 14.12
N LEU A 21 -16.02 -0.70 13.77
CA LEU A 21 -14.86 0.04 14.26
C LEU A 21 -15.25 1.06 15.34
N PRO A 22 -14.47 1.18 16.45
CA PRO A 22 -13.29 0.39 16.80
C PRO A 22 -13.60 -0.90 17.57
N ASP A 23 -14.85 -1.12 18.02
CA ASP A 23 -15.16 -2.16 19.00
C ASP A 23 -14.85 -3.59 18.53
N GLY A 24 -15.02 -3.86 17.24
CA GLY A 24 -14.68 -5.13 16.60
C GLY A 24 -13.17 -5.40 16.48
N LEU A 25 -12.31 -4.49 16.93
CA LEU A 25 -10.85 -4.68 17.02
C LEU A 25 -10.41 -5.21 18.40
N ARG A 26 -11.30 -5.24 19.40
CA ARG A 26 -10.95 -5.72 20.75
C ARG A 26 -10.72 -7.23 20.75
N GLY A 27 -9.70 -7.68 21.49
CA GLY A 27 -9.40 -9.11 21.66
C GLY A 27 -8.78 -9.81 20.43
N ARG A 28 -8.42 -9.04 19.39
CA ARG A 28 -7.76 -9.54 18.17
C ARG A 28 -6.32 -9.97 18.46
N SER A 29 -5.81 -10.94 17.70
CA SER A 29 -4.51 -11.57 17.94
C SER A 29 -3.41 -10.91 17.10
N PRO A 30 -2.37 -10.30 17.73
CA PRO A 30 -1.27 -9.71 16.99
C PRO A 30 -0.57 -10.70 16.06
N ALA A 31 -0.49 -11.98 16.43
CA ALA A 31 0.13 -13.02 15.61
C ALA A 31 -0.69 -13.35 14.35
N ILE A 32 -2.03 -13.36 14.47
CA ILE A 32 -2.92 -13.56 13.31
C ILE A 32 -2.82 -12.34 12.38
N GLY A 33 -2.88 -11.14 12.92
CA GLY A 33 -2.75 -9.91 12.14
C GLY A 33 -1.40 -9.78 11.43
N GLU A 34 -0.29 -10.19 12.05
CA GLU A 34 1.03 -10.25 11.38
C GLU A 34 1.03 -11.22 10.21
N LYS A 35 0.48 -12.42 10.39
CA LYS A 35 0.34 -13.41 9.31
C LYS A 35 -0.47 -12.83 8.15
N LEU A 36 -1.60 -12.20 8.44
CA LEU A 36 -2.46 -11.58 7.43
C LEU A 36 -1.77 -10.39 6.73
N PHE A 37 -0.95 -9.62 7.44
CA PHE A 37 -0.16 -8.53 6.86
C PHE A 37 0.84 -9.03 5.80
N VAL A 38 1.40 -10.22 5.98
CA VAL A 38 2.25 -10.90 5.00
C VAL A 38 1.42 -11.51 3.87
N GLU A 39 0.35 -12.23 4.18
CA GLU A 39 -0.52 -12.88 3.18
C GLU A 39 -1.22 -11.88 2.25
N ALA A 40 -1.66 -10.74 2.78
CA ALA A 40 -2.24 -9.65 2.00
C ALA A 40 -1.18 -8.84 1.24
N THR A 41 0.08 -9.28 1.25
CA THR A 41 1.24 -8.67 0.58
C THR A 41 1.61 -7.26 1.05
N CYS A 42 1.01 -6.78 2.15
CA CYS A 42 1.29 -5.46 2.69
C CYS A 42 2.77 -5.30 3.06
N ALA A 43 3.37 -6.35 3.62
CA ALA A 43 4.80 -6.39 4.00
C ALA A 43 5.77 -6.21 2.81
N GLN A 44 5.34 -6.44 1.57
CA GLN A 44 6.19 -6.25 0.39
C GLN A 44 6.50 -4.76 0.15
N CYS A 45 5.56 -3.88 0.47
CA CYS A 45 5.68 -2.45 0.22
C CYS A 45 5.85 -1.63 1.49
N HIS A 46 5.18 -2.02 2.58
CA HIS A 46 5.12 -1.25 3.82
C HIS A 46 6.02 -1.84 4.90
N LYS A 47 6.66 -0.93 5.63
CA LYS A 47 7.35 -1.26 6.87
C LYS A 47 6.36 -1.19 8.03
N PHE A 48 6.45 -2.14 8.96
CA PHE A 48 5.78 -2.08 10.25
C PHE A 48 6.63 -2.81 11.29
N LYS A 49 6.79 -2.23 12.48
CA LYS A 49 7.65 -2.77 13.55
C LYS A 49 9.06 -3.14 13.07
N GLY A 50 9.63 -2.32 12.19
CA GLY A 50 10.97 -2.50 11.63
C GLY A 50 11.10 -3.55 10.51
N ARG A 51 10.01 -4.24 10.13
CA ARG A 51 10.02 -5.30 9.10
C ARG A 51 9.20 -4.89 7.87
N GLY A 52 9.56 -5.40 6.70
CA GLY A 52 8.86 -5.15 5.44
C GLY A 52 9.58 -4.18 4.50
N GLY A 53 8.89 -3.78 3.43
CA GLY A 53 9.41 -2.93 2.36
C GLY A 53 9.44 -1.44 2.69
N ALA A 54 9.97 -0.65 1.75
CA ALA A 54 10.07 0.81 1.86
C ALA A 54 9.53 1.55 0.61
N VAL A 55 8.68 0.87 -0.17
CA VAL A 55 8.03 1.47 -1.35
C VAL A 55 6.86 2.35 -0.91
N GLY A 56 6.06 1.85 0.05
CA GLY A 56 5.00 2.61 0.71
C GLY A 56 5.47 3.27 2.01
N PRO A 57 4.62 4.07 2.67
CA PRO A 57 4.91 4.63 3.99
C PRO A 57 5.10 3.55 5.06
N ASP A 58 5.97 3.83 6.03
CA ASP A 58 5.99 3.08 7.28
C ASP A 58 4.62 3.20 7.95
N LEU A 59 4.08 2.10 8.49
CA LEU A 59 2.78 2.02 9.13
C LEU A 59 2.85 2.19 10.66
N HIS A 60 4.03 2.27 11.26
CA HIS A 60 4.16 2.61 12.67
C HIS A 60 3.45 3.96 12.96
N GLY A 61 2.59 3.97 13.99
CA GLY A 61 1.79 5.15 14.33
C GLY A 61 0.75 5.56 13.27
N VAL A 62 0.35 4.68 12.34
CA VAL A 62 -0.64 5.01 11.30
C VAL A 62 -1.94 5.57 11.87
N LEU A 63 -2.44 5.01 12.96
CA LEU A 63 -3.65 5.50 13.61
C LEU A 63 -3.48 6.94 14.13
N GLY A 64 -2.30 7.28 14.66
CA GLY A 64 -1.97 8.63 15.10
C GLY A 64 -1.97 9.64 13.95
N ARG A 65 -1.43 9.26 12.78
CA ARG A 65 -1.48 10.10 11.56
C ARG A 65 -2.90 10.38 11.09
N HIS A 66 -3.82 9.44 11.32
CA HIS A 66 -5.26 9.61 11.09
C HIS A 66 -6.01 10.11 12.33
N LYS A 67 -5.33 10.71 13.31
CA LYS A 67 -5.94 11.34 14.50
C LYS A 67 -6.88 10.41 15.28
N GLY A 68 -6.58 9.11 15.33
CA GLY A 68 -7.42 8.11 15.99
C GLY A 68 -8.61 7.60 15.16
N GLN A 69 -8.74 8.00 13.90
CA GLN A 69 -9.88 7.62 13.05
C GLN A 69 -9.61 6.31 12.31
N TYR A 70 -10.06 5.18 12.88
CA TYR A 70 -9.91 3.85 12.27
C TYR A 70 -10.58 3.73 10.89
N VAL A 71 -11.68 4.45 10.66
CA VAL A 71 -12.39 4.45 9.37
C VAL A 71 -11.52 5.03 8.26
N ASP A 72 -10.64 5.98 8.56
CA ASP A 72 -9.71 6.54 7.57
C ASP A 72 -8.61 5.54 7.23
N VAL A 73 -8.07 4.82 8.22
CA VAL A 73 -7.11 3.72 7.98
C VAL A 73 -7.75 2.66 7.07
N LEU A 74 -8.99 2.24 7.38
CA LEU A 74 -9.75 1.31 6.56
C LEU A 74 -9.95 1.85 5.12
N ARG A 75 -10.23 3.15 4.96
CA ARG A 75 -10.40 3.77 3.64
C ARG A 75 -9.12 3.70 2.81
N GLU A 76 -7.96 4.02 3.39
CA GLU A 76 -6.67 3.93 2.67
C GLU A 76 -6.38 2.48 2.24
N MET A 77 -6.77 1.48 3.03
CA MET A 77 -6.61 0.06 2.68
C MET A 77 -7.52 -0.38 1.51
N LEU A 78 -8.75 0.12 1.45
CA LEU A 78 -9.75 -0.29 0.44
C LEU A 78 -9.72 0.57 -0.84
N ASP A 79 -9.40 1.85 -0.70
CA ASP A 79 -9.30 2.81 -1.80
C ASP A 79 -7.98 3.59 -1.74
N PRO A 80 -6.84 2.94 -2.02
CA PRO A 80 -5.51 3.54 -1.87
C PRO A 80 -5.22 4.72 -2.80
N SER A 81 -6.10 5.01 -3.76
CA SER A 81 -5.99 6.19 -4.64
C SER A 81 -6.95 7.32 -4.24
N HIS A 82 -7.71 7.18 -3.15
CA HIS A 82 -8.60 8.22 -2.65
C HIS A 82 -7.82 9.49 -2.25
N LYS A 83 -6.67 9.30 -1.58
CA LYS A 83 -5.74 10.37 -1.23
C LYS A 83 -4.32 9.81 -1.22
N VAL A 84 -3.47 10.34 -2.09
CA VAL A 84 -2.07 9.88 -2.19
C VAL A 84 -1.16 11.04 -1.84
N ASP A 85 -0.29 10.84 -0.85
CA ASP A 85 0.81 11.76 -0.58
C ASP A 85 1.73 11.80 -1.80
N ALA A 86 2.14 13.00 -2.22
CA ALA A 86 2.96 13.21 -3.42
C ALA A 86 4.24 12.35 -3.42
N LYS A 87 4.81 12.05 -2.25
CA LYS A 87 5.98 11.18 -2.10
C LYS A 87 5.74 9.74 -2.58
N TYR A 88 4.51 9.24 -2.46
CA TYR A 88 4.13 7.87 -2.80
C TYR A 88 3.24 7.80 -4.05
N ALA A 89 3.00 8.95 -4.70
CA ALA A 89 2.24 9.02 -5.94
C ALA A 89 3.02 8.41 -7.10
N VAL A 90 2.31 7.74 -8.00
CA VAL A 90 2.91 7.21 -9.22
C VAL A 90 3.48 8.35 -10.07
N ARG A 91 4.73 8.23 -10.49
CA ARG A 91 5.36 9.06 -11.51
C ARG A 91 5.33 8.32 -12.84
N ILE A 92 4.92 9.03 -13.89
CA ILE A 92 4.92 8.57 -15.27
C ILE A 92 6.13 9.22 -15.93
N VAL A 93 7.13 8.41 -16.27
CA VAL A 93 8.36 8.83 -16.94
C VAL A 93 8.25 8.50 -18.42
N TYR A 94 8.29 9.54 -19.24
CA TYR A 94 8.47 9.44 -20.68
C TYR A 94 9.96 9.50 -20.98
N THR A 95 10.48 8.51 -21.68
CA THR A 95 11.90 8.46 -22.04
C THR A 95 12.15 9.00 -23.44
N THR A 96 13.36 9.50 -23.68
CA THR A 96 13.79 9.96 -25.01
C THR A 96 13.78 8.85 -26.07
N ALA A 97 13.77 7.58 -25.64
CA ALA A 97 13.61 6.40 -26.48
C ALA A 97 12.13 6.02 -26.74
N GLY A 98 11.17 6.86 -26.35
CA GLY A 98 9.74 6.64 -26.57
C GLY A 98 9.11 5.59 -25.64
N LYS A 99 9.75 5.22 -24.53
CA LYS A 99 9.18 4.31 -23.54
C LYS A 99 8.43 5.09 -22.47
N VAL A 100 7.39 4.47 -21.92
CA VAL A 100 6.64 5.00 -20.77
C VAL A 100 6.84 4.05 -19.60
N ILE A 101 7.36 4.57 -18.50
CA ILE A 101 7.56 3.82 -17.25
C ILE A 101 6.74 4.49 -16.17
N SER A 102 5.86 3.72 -15.52
CA SER A 102 5.01 4.21 -14.43
C SER A 102 5.34 3.48 -13.14
N GLY A 103 5.58 4.22 -12.05
CA GLY A 103 5.84 3.61 -10.75
C GLY A 103 6.10 4.63 -9.65
N VAL A 104 6.47 4.15 -8.47
CA VAL A 104 6.84 5.00 -7.33
C VAL A 104 8.34 5.23 -7.35
N VAL A 105 8.75 6.49 -7.24
CA VAL A 105 10.16 6.86 -7.12
C VAL A 105 10.65 6.52 -5.71
N THR A 106 11.64 5.66 -5.60
CA THR A 106 12.23 5.24 -4.32
C THR A 106 13.57 5.91 -4.03
N ARG A 107 14.26 6.37 -5.07
CA ARG A 107 15.47 7.20 -4.99
C ARG A 107 15.51 8.13 -6.20
N GLU A 108 15.94 9.36 -5.99
CA GLU A 108 16.12 10.35 -7.04
C GLU A 108 17.32 11.21 -6.69
N ASP A 109 18.25 11.35 -7.63
CA ASP A 109 19.39 12.26 -7.54
C ASP A 109 19.61 12.99 -8.88
N ASN A 110 20.75 13.68 -9.01
CA ASN A 110 21.08 14.48 -10.19
C ASN A 110 21.45 13.63 -11.41
N GLN A 111 21.76 12.34 -11.24
CA GLN A 111 22.19 11.45 -12.32
C GLN A 111 21.09 10.47 -12.72
N GLU A 112 20.31 9.97 -11.76
CA GLU A 112 19.33 8.92 -12.02
C GLU A 112 18.10 8.97 -11.12
N ILE A 113 17.07 8.23 -11.54
CA ILE A 113 15.86 7.97 -10.78
C ILE A 113 15.69 6.45 -10.69
N ALA A 114 15.44 5.95 -9.49
CA ALA A 114 15.04 4.57 -9.24
C ALA A 114 13.52 4.50 -9.05
N ILE A 115 12.85 3.70 -9.87
CA ILE A 115 11.39 3.56 -9.89
C ILE A 115 10.99 2.11 -9.65
N VAL A 116 10.11 1.89 -8.69
CA VAL A 116 9.41 0.61 -8.54
C VAL A 116 8.12 0.66 -9.35
N ALA A 117 8.08 -0.10 -10.45
CA ALA A 117 6.94 -0.13 -11.38
C ALA A 117 5.96 -1.26 -11.11
N ASN A 118 6.40 -2.34 -10.46
CA ASN A 118 5.59 -3.51 -10.19
C ASN A 118 5.46 -3.72 -8.66
N PRO A 119 4.25 -3.64 -8.07
CA PRO A 119 4.06 -3.91 -6.65
C PRO A 119 4.29 -5.39 -6.30
N GLU A 120 4.17 -6.34 -7.24
CA GLU A 120 4.43 -7.77 -7.00
C GLU A 120 5.93 -8.15 -7.07
N ASP A 121 6.75 -7.34 -7.75
CA ASP A 121 8.21 -7.47 -7.79
C ASP A 121 8.83 -6.09 -7.54
N PRO A 122 9.00 -5.67 -6.27
CA PRO A 122 9.34 -4.30 -5.90
C PRO A 122 10.81 -3.92 -6.19
N LYS A 123 11.43 -4.54 -7.21
CA LYS A 123 12.77 -4.21 -7.68
C LYS A 123 12.74 -2.88 -8.43
N PRO A 124 13.59 -1.91 -8.06
CA PRO A 124 13.68 -0.66 -8.78
C PRO A 124 14.28 -0.84 -10.19
N LEU A 125 13.70 -0.14 -11.15
CA LEU A 125 14.32 0.18 -12.44
C LEU A 125 15.05 1.51 -12.31
N THR A 126 16.31 1.54 -12.72
CA THR A 126 17.10 2.78 -12.76
C THR A 126 17.02 3.41 -14.14
N ILE A 127 16.70 4.70 -14.17
CA ILE A 127 16.61 5.51 -15.39
C ILE A 127 17.54 6.70 -15.24
N LYS A 128 18.47 6.89 -16.18
CA LYS A 128 19.36 8.06 -16.18
C LYS A 128 18.55 9.31 -16.50
N ARG A 129 18.86 10.44 -15.88
CA ARG A 129 18.22 11.74 -16.16
C ARG A 129 18.33 12.14 -17.64
N THR A 130 19.43 11.80 -18.28
CA THR A 130 19.67 12.07 -19.73
C THR A 130 18.72 11.29 -20.64
N ASP A 131 18.10 10.23 -20.14
CA ASP A 131 17.21 9.37 -20.91
C ASP A 131 15.74 9.74 -20.66
N ILE A 132 15.48 10.77 -19.85
CA ILE A 132 14.14 11.25 -19.48
C ILE A 132 13.78 12.47 -20.31
N ASP A 133 12.62 12.41 -20.96
CA ASP A 133 12.03 13.53 -21.69
C ASP A 133 11.08 14.32 -20.77
N GLU A 134 10.16 13.62 -20.10
CA GLU A 134 9.18 14.24 -19.19
C GLU A 134 8.88 13.33 -17.99
N ILE A 135 8.55 13.94 -16.85
CA ILE A 135 7.98 13.22 -15.71
C ILE A 135 6.71 13.88 -15.22
N VAL A 136 5.61 13.16 -15.31
CA VAL A 136 4.29 13.59 -14.83
C VAL A 136 3.98 12.91 -13.50
N GLN A 137 3.39 13.64 -12.55
CA GLN A 137 2.85 13.05 -11.33
C GLN A 137 1.38 12.67 -11.53
N SER A 138 1.05 11.42 -11.23
CA SER A 138 -0.32 10.91 -11.25
C SER A 138 -1.02 11.12 -9.90
N SER A 139 -2.35 11.06 -9.89
CA SER A 139 -3.15 10.98 -8.67
C SER A 139 -3.37 9.54 -8.17
N LYS A 140 -2.70 8.56 -8.78
CA LYS A 140 -2.87 7.14 -8.48
C LYS A 140 -1.77 6.62 -7.55
N SER A 141 -2.16 5.68 -6.71
CA SER A 141 -1.25 4.90 -5.89
C SER A 141 -0.80 3.64 -6.64
N LEU A 142 0.41 3.17 -6.34
CA LEU A 142 0.89 1.86 -6.79
C LEU A 142 0.34 0.71 -5.93
N MET A 143 -0.20 1.01 -4.73
CA MET A 143 -0.83 0.00 -3.89
C MET A 143 -2.02 -0.61 -4.63
N PRO A 144 -2.06 -1.94 -4.82
CA PRO A 144 -3.14 -2.59 -5.54
C PRO A 144 -4.50 -2.36 -4.86
N LYS A 145 -5.53 -2.14 -5.67
CA LYS A 145 -6.91 -2.23 -5.20
C LYS A 145 -7.32 -3.69 -4.99
N ALA A 146 -8.39 -3.91 -4.24
CA ALA A 146 -9.00 -5.23 -4.04
C ALA A 146 -8.09 -6.29 -3.38
N LEU A 147 -6.99 -5.88 -2.72
CA LEU A 147 -6.12 -6.80 -1.97
C LEU A 147 -6.89 -7.62 -0.92
N LEU A 148 -7.94 -7.02 -0.35
CA LEU A 148 -8.72 -7.60 0.74
C LEU A 148 -9.94 -8.39 0.26
N ASP A 149 -10.21 -8.46 -1.05
CA ASP A 149 -11.44 -9.08 -1.59
C ASP A 149 -11.52 -10.60 -1.36
N ARG A 150 -10.39 -11.23 -1.00
CA ARG A 150 -10.27 -12.66 -0.67
C ARG A 150 -10.16 -12.92 0.84
N PHE A 151 -10.31 -11.89 1.66
CA PHE A 151 -10.23 -11.95 3.11
C PHE A 151 -11.64 -11.78 3.70
N SER A 152 -11.92 -12.53 4.76
CA SER A 152 -13.16 -12.38 5.52
C SER A 152 -13.18 -11.07 6.31
N LYS A 153 -14.37 -10.65 6.75
CA LYS A 153 -14.55 -9.49 7.63
C LYS A 153 -13.66 -9.58 8.88
N ASP A 154 -13.63 -10.73 9.55
CA ASP A 154 -12.84 -10.90 10.76
C ASP A 154 -11.34 -10.77 10.49
N GLU A 155 -10.84 -11.31 9.38
CA GLU A 155 -9.42 -11.17 9.01
C GLU A 155 -9.06 -9.72 8.68
N ILE A 156 -9.94 -8.98 8.04
CA ILE A 156 -9.71 -7.54 7.80
C ILE A 156 -9.65 -6.79 9.15
N LEU A 157 -10.50 -7.13 10.12
CA LEU A 157 -10.46 -6.55 11.46
C LEU A 157 -9.20 -6.96 12.24
N GLU A 158 -8.73 -8.20 12.12
CA GLU A 158 -7.43 -8.65 12.67
C GLU A 158 -6.27 -7.84 12.08
N LEU A 159 -6.27 -7.62 10.76
CA LEU A 159 -5.25 -6.84 10.08
C LEU A 159 -5.24 -5.37 10.53
N ILE A 160 -6.42 -4.74 10.60
CA ILE A 160 -6.56 -3.36 11.10
C ILE A 160 -6.09 -3.28 12.55
N ALA A 161 -6.52 -4.21 13.40
CA ALA A 161 -6.09 -4.25 14.80
C ALA A 161 -4.57 -4.38 14.92
N TYR A 162 -3.91 -5.11 14.03
CA TYR A 162 -2.46 -5.25 14.02
C TYR A 162 -1.73 -3.98 13.59
N ILE A 163 -2.07 -3.38 12.44
CA ILE A 163 -1.35 -2.22 11.91
C ILE A 163 -1.62 -0.92 12.69
N THR A 164 -2.69 -0.88 13.48
CA THR A 164 -3.05 0.28 14.32
C THR A 164 -2.50 0.21 15.74
N GLN A 165 -1.73 -0.84 16.07
CA GLN A 165 -0.98 -0.89 17.33
C GLN A 165 0.06 0.24 17.38
N PRO A 166 0.33 0.76 18.59
CA PRO A 166 1.39 1.74 18.80
C PRO A 166 2.76 1.20 18.39
#